data_AF-A0A959PPH8-F1
#
_entry.id   AF-A0A959PPH8-F1
#
_cell.length_a   1.000
_cell.length_b   1.000
_cell.length_c   1.000
_cell.angle_alpha   90.00
_cell.angle_beta   90.00
_cell.angle_gamma   90.00
#
_symmetry.space_group_name_H-M   'P 1'
#
loop_
_entity.id
_entity.type
_entity.pdbx_description
1 polymer ?
#
loop_
_entity_poly.entity_id
_entity_poly.type
_entity_poly.pdbx_seq_one_letter_code
_entity_poly.pdbx_strand_id
1 'polypeptide(L)' 'MLKTDQKALEINLNDPIYGTFAEIGAGQEVARNFFQAGAAAGTIAKTMSAYDKTYSDAIYGPEPS' A
#
# COMPACT_ATOMS: atom_id res chain seq x y z
N MET A 1 10.44 -14.71 -15.41
CA MET A 1 9.44 -13.80 -14.82
C MET A 1 9.65 -13.80 -13.32
N LEU A 2 9.88 -12.64 -12.68
CA LEU A 2 10.07 -12.57 -11.23
C LEU A 2 8.75 -12.87 -10.50
N LYS A 3 8.83 -13.63 -9.39
CA LYS A 3 7.70 -13.84 -8.49
C LYS A 3 7.35 -12.54 -7.77
N THR A 4 6.10 -12.40 -7.30
CA THR A 4 5.61 -11.20 -6.61
C THR A 4 6.51 -10.80 -5.44
N ASP A 5 6.94 -11.77 -4.62
CA ASP A 5 7.83 -11.53 -3.48
C ASP A 5 9.19 -10.96 -3.90
N GLN A 6 9.74 -11.43 -5.03
CA GLN A 6 11.03 -10.95 -5.53
C GLN A 6 10.93 -9.51 -6.02
N LYS A 7 9.83 -9.13 -6.66
CA LYS A 7 9.58 -7.75 -7.08
C LYS A 7 9.38 -6.83 -5.87
N ALA A 8 8.62 -7.29 -4.88
CA ALA A 8 8.39 -6.52 -3.66
C ALA A 8 9.70 -6.31 -2.87
N LEU A 9 10.55 -7.34 -2.78
CA LEU A 9 11.87 -7.21 -2.15
C LEU A 9 12.79 -6.25 -2.90
N GLU A 10 12.81 -6.30 -4.24
CA GLU A 10 13.62 -5.38 -5.06
C GLU A 10 13.21 -3.92 -4.81
N ILE A 11 11.91 -3.65 -4.68
CA ILE A 11 11.41 -2.31 -4.34
C ILE A 11 11.79 -1.93 -2.90
N ASN A 12 11.67 -2.87 -1.95
CA ASN A 12 12.01 -2.64 -0.54
C ASN A 12 13.49 -2.28 -0.29
N LEU A 13 14.38 -2.76 -1.17
CA LEU A 13 15.81 -2.47 -1.11
C LEU A 13 16.20 -1.20 -1.88
N ASN A 14 15.25 -0.56 -2.55
CA ASN A 14 15.48 0.63 -3.35
C ASN A 14 15.32 1.89 -2.48
N ASP A 15 16.44 2.39 -1.96
CA ASP A 15 16.55 3.55 -1.06
C ASP A 15 15.73 4.81 -1.47
N PRO A 16 15.67 5.23 -2.75
CA PRO A 16 14.81 6.34 -3.16
C PRO A 16 13.29 6.09 -3.06
N ILE A 17 12.85 4.84 -2.86
CA ILE A 17 11.43 4.50 -2.75
C ILE A 17 11.07 4.37 -1.28
N TYR A 18 10.57 5.46 -0.70
CA TYR A 18 10.06 5.51 0.66
C TYR A 18 8.77 6.32 0.74
N GLY A 19 7.72 5.76 1.34
CA GLY A 19 6.43 6.45 1.37
C GLY A 19 5.30 5.68 2.05
N THR A 20 4.07 6.00 1.66
CA THR A 20 2.85 5.43 2.27
C THR A 20 2.09 4.60 1.26
N PHE A 21 1.67 3.40 1.66
CA PHE A 21 0.67 2.63 0.91
C PHE A 21 -0.74 3.10 1.26
N ALA A 22 -1.51 3.47 0.24
CA ALA A 22 -2.91 3.84 0.34
C ALA A 22 -3.74 2.86 -0.50
N GLU A 23 -4.47 1.96 0.14
CA GLU A 23 -5.23 0.90 -0.54
C GLU A 23 -6.73 1.15 -0.40
N ILE A 24 -7.46 1.23 -1.52
CA ILE A 24 -8.91 1.38 -1.56
C ILE A 24 -9.52 0.03 -1.93
N GLY A 25 -10.33 -0.54 -1.03
CA GLY A 25 -10.85 -1.90 -1.22
C GLY A 25 -9.78 -2.99 -1.12
N ALA A 26 -10.21 -4.21 -0.80
CA ALA A 26 -9.45 -5.43 -0.53
C ALA A 26 -8.30 -5.35 0.53
N GLY A 27 -8.63 -5.66 1.79
CA GLY A 27 -7.77 -6.34 2.79
C GLY A 27 -6.38 -5.80 3.19
N GLN A 28 -5.88 -4.70 2.63
CA GLN A 28 -4.46 -4.31 2.72
C GLN A 28 -3.49 -5.36 2.13
N GLU A 29 -3.87 -6.04 1.05
CA GLU A 29 -3.06 -7.15 0.51
C GLU A 29 -1.79 -6.69 -0.22
N VAL A 30 -1.74 -5.44 -0.71
CA VAL A 30 -0.52 -4.92 -1.36
C VAL A 30 0.55 -4.71 -0.32
N ALA A 31 0.30 -3.93 0.71
CA ALA A 31 1.25 -3.71 1.80
C ALA A 31 1.71 -5.03 2.45
N ARG A 32 0.79 -5.99 2.61
CA ARG A 32 1.13 -7.33 3.13
C ARG A 32 2.22 -8.02 2.32
N ASN A 33 2.16 -7.98 0.99
CA ASN A 33 3.20 -8.58 0.15
C ASN A 33 4.57 -7.94 0.37
N PHE A 34 4.61 -6.61 0.56
CA PHE A 34 5.87 -5.91 0.85
C PHE A 34 6.41 -6.23 2.24
N PHE A 35 5.54 -6.38 3.25
CA PHE A 35 5.97 -6.83 4.57
C PHE A 35 6.53 -8.26 4.55
N GLN A 36 5.86 -9.17 3.84
CA GLN A 36 6.29 -10.58 3.75
C GLN A 36 7.59 -10.76 2.96
N ALA A 37 7.83 -9.91 1.96
CA ALA A 37 9.05 -9.93 1.17
C ALA A 37 10.32 -9.55 1.97
N GLY A 38 10.17 -8.84 3.09
CA GLY A 38 11.27 -8.37 3.94
C GLY A 38 11.87 -7.03 3.49
N ALA A 39 12.69 -6.41 4.36
CA ALA A 39 13.24 -5.05 4.17
C ALA A 39 12.20 -3.90 4.03
N ALA A 40 10.92 -4.16 4.34
CA ALA A 40 9.85 -3.18 4.21
C ALA A 40 10.05 -1.87 4.98
N ALA A 41 10.86 -1.85 6.04
CA ALA A 41 11.18 -0.63 6.79
C ALA A 41 11.93 0.42 5.93
N GLY A 42 12.64 -0.01 4.88
CA GLY A 42 13.31 0.86 3.91
C GLY A 42 12.36 1.55 2.94
N THR A 43 11.08 1.14 2.90
CA THR A 43 10.12 1.61 1.88
C THR A 43 8.78 2.06 2.45
N ILE A 44 8.32 1.49 3.55
CA ILE A 44 7.00 1.75 4.12
C ILE A 44 7.12 2.63 5.36
N ALA A 45 6.76 3.90 5.21
CA ALA A 45 6.57 4.83 6.33
C ALA A 45 5.24 4.57 7.05
N LYS A 46 4.19 4.27 6.29
CA LYS A 46 2.83 4.05 6.79
C LYS A 46 2.02 3.20 5.81
N THR A 47 1.04 2.46 6.32
CA THR A 47 0.01 1.84 5.49
C THR A 47 -1.36 2.32 5.94
N MET A 48 -2.24 2.57 4.99
CA MET A 48 -3.63 2.92 5.25
C MET A 48 -4.53 2.22 4.26
N SER A 49 -5.68 1.77 4.75
CA SER A 49 -6.73 1.26 3.88
C SER A 49 -8.00 2.06 4.04
N ALA A 50 -8.51 2.52 2.92
CA ALA A 50 -9.82 3.09 2.83
C ALA A 50 -10.82 1.94 2.61
N TYR A 51 -11.58 1.65 3.65
CA TYR A 51 -12.70 0.72 3.62
C TYR A 51 -13.94 1.40 4.20
N ASP A 52 -14.20 2.64 3.83
CA ASP A 52 -15.36 3.34 4.39
C ASP A 52 -15.68 4.61 3.59
N LYS A 53 -16.93 4.72 3.11
CA LYS A 53 -17.50 5.90 2.44
C LYS A 53 -17.15 7.20 3.16
N THR A 54 -17.01 7.18 4.48
CA THR A 54 -16.73 8.37 5.30
C THR A 54 -15.41 9.07 4.97
N TYR A 55 -14.34 8.35 4.62
CA TYR A 55 -13.07 8.98 4.25
C TYR A 55 -13.03 9.39 2.77
N SER A 56 -13.71 8.63 1.90
CA SER A 56 -13.88 9.00 0.50
C SER A 56 -14.74 10.25 0.37
N ASP A 57 -15.84 10.34 1.10
CA ASP A 57 -16.73 11.50 1.11
C ASP A 57 -16.04 12.73 1.72
N ALA A 58 -15.20 12.55 2.75
CA ALA A 58 -14.44 13.64 3.34
C ALA A 58 -13.35 14.21 2.41
N ILE A 59 -12.83 13.41 1.47
CA ILE A 59 -11.75 13.83 0.56
C ILE A 59 -12.29 14.19 -0.84
N TYR A 60 -13.31 13.48 -1.33
CA TYR A 60 -13.82 13.56 -2.70
C TYR A 60 -15.29 13.97 -2.80
N GLY A 61 -16.01 14.06 -1.67
CA GLY A 61 -17.45 14.34 -1.64
C GLY A 61 -18.32 13.09 -1.80
N PRO A 62 -19.57 13.11 -1.32
CA PRO A 62 -20.49 11.98 -1.41
C PRO A 62 -20.88 11.68 -2.86
N GLU A 63 -20.94 10.39 -3.22
CA GLU A 63 -21.38 9.94 -4.53
C GLU A 63 -22.87 10.30 -4.77
N PRO A 64 -23.23 10.91 -5.92
CA PRO A 64 -24.63 11.19 -6.24
C PRO A 64 -25.41 9.88 -6.46
N SER A 65 -26.60 9.81 -5.87
CA SER A 65 -27.53 8.67 -5.94
C SER A 65 -28.31 8.61 -7.25
#